data_AF-A0A3M1NVL9-F1
#
_entry.id   AF-A0A3M1NVL9-F1
#
_cell.length_a   1.000
_cell.length_b   1.000
_cell.length_c   1.000
_cell.angle_alpha   90.00
_cell.angle_beta   90.00
_cell.angle_gamma   90.00
#
_symmetry.space_group_name_H-M   'P 1'
#
loop_
_entity.id
_entity.type
_entity.pdbx_description
1 polymer ?
#
loop_
_entity_poly.entity_id
_entity_poly.type
_entity_poly.pdbx_seq_one_letter_code
_entity_poly.pdbx_strand_id
1 'polypeptide(L)'
;CLYLSERVKEINAMKANITDNSLLTGQMQEIQKKAAAIAARYHPQKIILFGSQASGDANAHSDIDLLVILETNRPTFEVSVEIAMMLDHNIPIDILVKTPGEVSRRLEMGDFFYRNILDNGLVLYERNC
;
A
#
# COMPACT_ATOMS: atom_id res chain seq x y z
N CYS A 1 -29.72 29.47 -20.25
CA CYS A 1 -28.73 29.65 -21.34
C CYS A 1 -27.77 28.47 -21.28
N LEU A 2 -27.84 27.56 -22.26
CA LEU A 2 -27.11 26.27 -22.28
C LEU A 2 -25.59 26.43 -22.05
N TYR A 3 -25.03 27.55 -22.49
CA TYR A 3 -23.63 27.92 -22.32
C TYR A 3 -23.17 27.98 -20.84
N LEU A 4 -24.00 28.51 -19.93
CA LEU A 4 -23.66 28.60 -18.51
C LEU A 4 -23.70 27.23 -17.83
N SER A 5 -24.62 26.33 -18.23
CA SER A 5 -24.72 25.00 -17.63
C SER A 5 -23.57 24.07 -18.02
N GLU A 6 -23.04 24.20 -19.24
CA GLU A 6 -21.90 23.37 -19.69
C GLU A 6 -20.60 23.79 -18.99
N ARG A 7 -20.34 25.10 -18.87
CA ARG A 7 -19.15 25.60 -18.17
C ARG A 7 -19.12 25.28 -16.68
N VAL A 8 -20.29 25.25 -16.02
CA VAL A 8 -20.36 24.84 -14.60
C VAL A 8 -20.01 23.36 -14.44
N LYS A 9 -20.41 22.49 -15.39
CA LYS A 9 -20.02 21.07 -15.38
C LYS A 9 -18.52 20.88 -15.56
N GLU A 10 -17.90 21.61 -16.49
CA GLU A 10 -16.45 21.58 -16.70
C GLU A 10 -15.68 22.05 -15.46
N ILE A 11 -16.11 23.13 -14.82
CA ILE A 11 -15.49 23.64 -13.59
C ILE A 11 -15.60 22.60 -12.46
N ASN A 12 -16.76 21.93 -12.34
CA ASN A 12 -16.94 20.89 -11.32
C ASN A 12 -16.07 19.66 -11.60
N ALA A 13 -15.94 19.24 -12.86
CA ALA A 13 -15.06 18.13 -13.25
C ALA A 13 -13.58 18.47 -13.01
N MET A 14 -13.15 19.70 -13.32
CA MET A 14 -11.80 20.17 -13.02
C MET A 14 -11.54 20.23 -11.51
N LYS A 15 -12.51 20.72 -10.72
CA LYS A 15 -12.41 20.73 -9.25
C LYS A 15 -12.33 19.33 -8.66
N ALA A 16 -13.11 18.38 -9.17
CA ALA A 16 -13.04 16.97 -8.77
C ALA A 16 -11.63 16.40 -9.05
N ASN A 17 -11.12 16.55 -10.28
CA ASN A 17 -9.78 16.06 -10.64
C ASN A 17 -8.64 16.68 -9.80
N ILE A 18 -8.72 17.98 -9.48
CA ILE A 18 -7.75 18.65 -8.60
C ILE A 18 -7.83 18.10 -7.17
N THR A 19 -9.06 17.87 -6.69
CA THR A 19 -9.31 17.34 -5.35
C THR A 19 -8.82 15.91 -5.24
N ASP A 20 -9.12 15.06 -6.23
CA ASP A 20 -8.67 13.67 -6.30
C ASP A 20 -7.14 13.58 -6.36
N ASN A 21 -6.46 14.37 -7.20
CA ASN A 21 -4.99 14.39 -7.23
C ASN A 21 -4.35 14.87 -5.91
N SER A 22 -4.97 15.85 -5.25
CA SER A 22 -4.52 16.31 -3.93
C SER A 22 -4.74 15.25 -2.84
N LEU A 23 -5.87 14.53 -2.88
CA LEU A 23 -6.19 13.45 -1.93
C LEU A 23 -5.27 12.25 -2.11
N LEU A 24 -5.00 11.84 -3.35
CA LEU A 24 -4.08 10.74 -3.67
C LEU A 24 -2.65 11.05 -3.18
N THR A 25 -2.19 12.30 -3.33
CA THR A 25 -0.90 12.73 -2.81
C THR A 25 -0.85 12.68 -1.27
N GLY A 26 -1.92 13.11 -0.60
CA GLY A 26 -2.03 13.04 0.87
C GLY A 26 -2.09 11.60 1.39
N GLN A 27 -2.84 10.72 0.71
CA GLN A 27 -2.96 9.32 1.08
C GLN A 27 -1.61 8.59 0.96
N MET A 28 -0.86 8.81 -0.12
CA MET A 28 0.47 8.22 -0.28
C MET A 28 1.44 8.65 0.82
N GLN A 29 1.38 9.91 1.27
CA GLN A 29 2.19 10.38 2.40
C GLN A 29 1.84 9.65 3.71
N GLU A 30 0.56 9.40 3.97
CA GLU A 30 0.13 8.61 5.12
C GLU A 30 0.58 7.15 5.03
N ILE A 31 0.49 6.54 3.85
CA ILE A 31 1.00 5.18 3.61
C ILE A 31 2.52 5.11 3.90
N GLN A 32 3.29 6.09 3.43
CA GLN A 32 4.73 6.16 3.69
C GLN A 32 5.04 6.34 5.19
N LYS A 33 4.27 7.17 5.91
CA LYS A 33 4.42 7.31 7.37
C LYS A 33 4.17 6.00 8.10
N LYS A 34 3.13 5.25 7.69
CA LYS A 34 2.83 3.94 8.26
C LYS A 34 3.96 2.95 7.99
N ALA A 35 4.45 2.87 6.75
CA ALA A 35 5.60 2.02 6.41
C ALA A 35 6.85 2.38 7.22
N ALA A 36 7.12 3.68 7.43
CA ALA A 36 8.23 4.13 8.28
C ALA A 36 8.07 3.70 9.74
N ALA A 37 6.85 3.77 10.29
CA ALA A 37 6.56 3.31 11.65
C ALA A 37 6.76 1.78 11.80
N ILE A 38 6.33 1.00 10.82
CA ILE A 38 6.61 -0.44 10.75
C ILE A 38 8.12 -0.68 10.71
N ALA A 39 8.82 0.03 9.84
CA ALA A 39 10.26 -0.12 9.65
C ALA A 39 11.06 0.17 10.93
N ALA A 40 10.70 1.24 11.64
CA ALA A 40 11.36 1.64 12.88
C ALA A 40 11.17 0.64 14.04
N ARG A 41 10.02 -0.05 14.09
CA ARG A 41 9.73 -1.01 15.18
C ARG A 41 10.21 -2.42 14.87
N TYR A 42 9.94 -2.90 13.65
CA TYR A 42 10.14 -4.31 13.29
C TYR A 42 11.40 -4.57 12.46
N HIS A 43 12.02 -3.54 11.89
CA HIS A 43 13.24 -3.66 11.08
C HIS A 43 13.14 -4.74 9.97
N PRO A 44 12.07 -4.73 9.15
CA PRO A 44 11.90 -5.70 8.07
C PRO A 44 13.03 -5.59 7.04
N GLN A 45 13.13 -6.57 6.15
CA GLN A 45 13.98 -6.46 4.97
C GLN A 45 13.35 -5.55 3.91
N LYS A 46 12.03 -5.66 3.73
CA LYS A 46 11.30 -4.93 2.69
C LYS A 46 9.84 -4.70 3.08
N ILE A 47 9.29 -3.56 2.68
CA ILE A 47 7.85 -3.26 2.73
C ILE A 47 7.41 -2.84 1.33
N ILE A 48 6.40 -3.53 0.80
CA ILE A 48 5.88 -3.29 -0.56
C ILE A 48 4.39 -3.02 -0.47
N LEU A 49 3.96 -1.90 -1.04
CA LEU A 49 2.55 -1.63 -1.33
C LEU A 49 2.15 -2.38 -2.58
N PHE A 50 1.06 -3.13 -2.52
CA PHE A 50 0.51 -3.84 -3.67
C PHE A 50 -0.99 -3.58 -3.80
N GLY A 51 -1.64 -4.32 -4.72
CA GLY A 51 -3.08 -4.19 -4.94
C GLY A 51 -3.44 -2.91 -5.68
N SER A 52 -4.68 -2.46 -5.47
CA SER A 52 -5.26 -1.33 -6.21
C SER A 52 -4.48 -0.02 -6.02
N GLN A 53 -3.88 0.17 -4.83
CA GLN A 53 -3.09 1.36 -4.50
C GLN A 53 -1.74 1.40 -5.22
N ALA A 54 -1.21 0.26 -5.64
CA ALA A 54 0.05 0.19 -6.38
C ALA A 54 -0.12 0.44 -7.89
N SER A 55 -1.29 0.15 -8.48
CA SER A 55 -1.52 0.31 -9.92
C SER A 55 -1.90 1.73 -10.35
N GLY A 56 -2.16 2.63 -9.39
CA GLY A 56 -2.57 4.01 -9.66
C GLY A 56 -4.05 4.19 -10.01
N ASP A 57 -4.83 3.10 -10.03
CA ASP A 57 -6.28 3.11 -10.27
C ASP A 57 -7.10 3.24 -8.97
N ALA A 58 -6.44 3.28 -7.82
CA ALA A 58 -7.10 3.40 -6.53
C ALA A 58 -7.77 4.77 -6.34
N ASN A 59 -8.91 4.73 -5.67
CA ASN A 59 -9.55 5.93 -5.13
C ASN A 59 -9.14 6.14 -3.67
N ALA A 60 -9.44 7.33 -3.12
CA ALA A 60 -9.09 7.72 -1.75
C ALA A 60 -9.70 6.84 -0.64
N HIS A 61 -10.53 5.86 -0.99
CA HIS A 61 -11.21 4.93 -0.07
C HIS A 61 -10.77 3.47 -0.24
N SER A 62 -9.83 3.20 -1.15
CA SER A 62 -9.38 1.83 -1.40
C SER A 62 -8.46 1.34 -0.29
N ASP A 63 -8.61 0.06 0.07
CA ASP A 63 -7.83 -0.62 1.10
C ASP A 63 -6.32 -0.52 0.82
N ILE A 64 -5.53 -0.51 1.89
CA ILE A 64 -4.06 -0.43 1.81
C ILE A 64 -3.50 -1.85 1.99
N ASP A 65 -2.99 -2.44 0.92
CA ASP A 65 -2.39 -3.78 0.95
C ASP A 65 -0.86 -3.70 1.07
N LEU A 66 -0.30 -4.25 2.16
CA LEU A 66 1.14 -4.24 2.42
C LEU A 66 1.72 -5.65 2.54
N LEU A 67 2.78 -5.92 1.78
CA LEU A 67 3.66 -7.07 2.00
C LEU A 67 4.85 -6.62 2.84
N VAL A 68 5.00 -7.18 4.03
CA VAL A 68 6.13 -6.95 4.93
C VAL A 68 7.00 -8.20 4.95
N ILE A 69 8.20 -8.10 4.37
CA ILE A 69 9.17 -9.18 4.37
C ILE A 69 10.07 -9.02 5.60
N LEU A 70 9.91 -9.90 6.58
CA LEU A 70 10.54 -9.81 7.90
C LEU A 70 11.08 -11.18 8.33
N GLU A 71 12.35 -11.22 8.74
CA GLU A 71 12.92 -12.40 9.38
C GLU A 71 12.39 -12.53 10.80
N THR A 72 11.75 -13.65 11.13
CA THR A 72 11.15 -13.89 12.45
C THR A 72 10.94 -15.37 12.73
N ASN A 73 11.08 -15.77 13.99
CA ASN A 73 10.74 -17.11 14.47
C ASN A 73 9.29 -17.20 14.99
N ARG A 74 8.55 -16.09 14.99
CA ARG A 74 7.15 -16.04 15.41
C ARG A 74 6.22 -16.39 14.26
N PRO A 75 5.00 -16.89 14.52
CA PRO A 75 4.00 -17.06 13.48
C PRO A 75 3.71 -15.73 12.77
N THR A 76 3.82 -15.72 11.44
CA THR A 76 3.71 -14.49 10.66
C THR A 76 2.34 -13.83 10.77
N PHE A 77 1.28 -14.62 10.95
CA PHE A 77 -0.08 -14.09 11.17
C PHE A 77 -0.19 -13.27 12.46
N GLU A 78 0.51 -13.65 13.53
CA GLU A 78 0.49 -12.89 14.79
C GLU A 78 1.17 -11.53 14.59
N VAL A 79 2.29 -11.52 13.88
CA VAL A 79 3.01 -10.28 13.57
C VAL A 79 2.17 -9.38 12.65
N SER A 80 1.46 -9.94 11.67
CA SER A 80 0.49 -9.19 10.86
C SER A 80 -0.56 -8.48 11.73
N VAL A 81 -1.16 -9.20 12.68
CA VAL A 81 -2.17 -8.63 13.59
C VAL A 81 -1.57 -7.54 14.48
N GLU A 82 -0.37 -7.75 15.02
CA GLU A 82 0.30 -6.74 15.84
C GLU A 82 0.60 -5.45 15.07
N ILE A 83 1.06 -5.59 13.82
CA ILE A 83 1.30 -4.43 12.96
C ILE A 83 -0.02 -3.72 12.67
N ALA A 84 -1.08 -4.45 12.32
CA ALA A 84 -2.40 -3.85 12.06
C ALA A 84 -2.92 -3.08 13.28
N MET A 85 -2.80 -3.66 14.49
CA MET A 85 -3.21 -3.02 15.74
C MET A 85 -2.35 -1.82 16.14
N MET A 86 -1.10 -1.75 15.67
CA MET A 86 -0.21 -0.61 15.93
C MET A 86 -0.57 0.61 15.08
N LEU A 87 -1.06 0.40 13.86
CA LEU A 87 -1.31 1.48 12.91
C LEU A 87 -2.67 2.11 13.19
N ASP A 88 -2.69 3.43 13.37
CA ASP A 88 -3.95 4.17 13.32
C ASP A 88 -4.50 4.15 11.88
N HIS A 89 -5.76 3.79 11.72
CA HIS A 89 -6.33 3.58 10.40
C HIS A 89 -7.80 3.98 10.29
N ASN A 90 -8.05 5.06 9.53
CA ASN A 90 -9.39 5.44 9.08
C ASN A 90 -9.85 4.68 7.82
N ILE A 91 -8.96 3.88 7.23
CA ILE A 91 -9.17 3.08 6.01
C ILE A 91 -8.66 1.66 6.32
N PRO A 92 -9.31 0.59 5.83
CA PRO A 92 -8.84 -0.77 6.05
C PRO A 92 -7.40 -0.98 5.51
N ILE A 93 -6.61 -1.76 6.25
CA ILE A 93 -5.25 -2.13 5.87
C ILE A 93 -5.15 -3.66 5.94
N ASP A 94 -4.77 -4.29 4.84
CA ASP A 94 -4.39 -5.70 4.82
C ASP A 94 -2.86 -5.81 4.89
N ILE A 95 -2.36 -6.62 5.84
CA ILE A 95 -0.94 -6.76 6.10
C ILE A 95 -0.55 -8.22 6.00
N LEU A 96 0.16 -8.53 4.93
CA LEU A 96 0.78 -9.83 4.71
C LEU A 96 2.23 -9.81 5.21
N VAL A 97 2.49 -10.43 6.36
CA VAL A 97 3.86 -10.66 6.82
C VAL A 97 4.37 -11.99 6.30
N LYS A 98 5.58 -12.00 5.73
CA LYS A 98 6.27 -13.23 5.31
C LYS A 98 7.76 -13.19 5.62
N THR A 99 8.33 -14.36 5.90
CA THR A 99 9.78 -14.50 5.95
C THR A 99 10.37 -14.49 4.53
N PRO A 100 11.65 -14.09 4.37
CA PRO A 100 12.35 -14.18 3.09
C PRO A 100 12.32 -15.60 2.50
N GLY A 101 12.43 -16.63 3.36
CA GLY A 101 12.35 -18.03 2.95
C GLY A 101 10.96 -18.44 2.46
N GLU A 102 9.89 -17.98 3.10
CA GLU A 102 8.52 -18.21 2.62
C GLU A 102 8.27 -17.57 1.25
N VAL A 103 8.72 -16.32 1.06
CA VAL A 103 8.59 -15.62 -0.23
C VAL A 103 9.38 -16.36 -1.31
N SER A 104 10.64 -16.71 -1.05
CA SER A 104 11.49 -17.43 -2.01
C SER A 104 10.87 -18.76 -2.44
N ARG A 105 10.38 -19.54 -1.47
CA ARG A 105 9.68 -20.81 -1.74
C ARG A 105 8.44 -20.61 -2.62
N ARG A 106 7.65 -19.55 -2.37
CA ARG A 106 6.46 -19.24 -3.17
C ARG A 106 6.83 -18.91 -4.62
N LEU A 107 7.91 -18.17 -4.84
CA LEU A 107 8.40 -17.85 -6.17
C LEU A 107 8.91 -19.09 -6.93
N GLU A 108 9.62 -19.99 -6.25
CA GLU A 108 10.07 -21.28 -6.80
C GLU A 108 8.89 -22.16 -7.22
N MET A 109 7.79 -22.11 -6.47
CA MET A 109 6.54 -22.80 -6.82
C MET A 109 5.75 -22.12 -7.96
N GLY A 110 6.23 -20.99 -8.49
CA GLY A 110 5.55 -20.25 -9.55
C GLY A 110 4.31 -19.49 -9.09
N ASP A 111 4.25 -19.09 -7.82
CA ASP A 111 3.13 -18.33 -7.27
C ASP A 111 3.05 -16.93 -7.92
N PHE A 112 2.12 -16.78 -8.87
CA PHE A 112 1.92 -15.55 -9.64
C PHE A 112 1.56 -14.34 -8.78
N PHE A 113 0.91 -14.56 -7.63
CA PHE A 113 0.55 -13.47 -6.74
C PHE A 113 1.79 -12.81 -6.15
N TYR A 114 2.70 -13.61 -5.59
CA TYR A 114 3.97 -13.11 -5.06
C TYR A 114 4.85 -12.51 -6.15
N ARG A 115 4.89 -13.14 -7.32
CA ARG A 115 5.64 -12.58 -8.47
C ARG A 115 5.12 -11.21 -8.86
N ASN A 116 3.80 -11.06 -9.01
CA ASN A 116 3.17 -9.78 -9.33
C ASN A 116 3.45 -8.70 -8.27
N ILE A 117 3.41 -9.04 -6.97
CA ILE A 117 3.73 -8.08 -5.91
C ILE A 117 5.18 -7.59 -6.02
N LEU A 118 6.13 -8.50 -6.28
CA LEU A 118 7.55 -8.12 -6.37
C LEU A 118 7.87 -7.35 -7.65
N ASP A 119 7.21 -7.66 -8.76
CA ASP A 119 7.47 -7.04 -10.06
C ASP A 119 6.76 -5.68 -10.21
N ASN A 120 5.54 -5.55 -9.70
CA ASN A 120 4.67 -4.39 -9.93
C ASN A 120 4.32 -3.59 -8.66
N GLY A 121 4.68 -4.10 -7.48
CA GLY A 121 4.44 -3.40 -6.22
C GLY A 121 5.36 -2.19 -6.02
N LEU A 122 4.88 -1.21 -5.27
CA LEU A 122 5.66 -0.03 -4.91
C LEU A 122 6.45 -0.31 -3.63
N VAL A 123 7.78 -0.32 -3.74
CA VAL A 123 8.66 -0.49 -2.57
C VAL A 123 8.62 0.78 -1.72
N LEU A 124 8.06 0.67 -0.51
CA LEU A 124 7.98 1.77 0.45
C LEU A 124 9.20 1.83 1.37
N TYR A 125 9.83 0.67 1.61
CA TYR A 125 11.02 0.53 2.41
C TYR A 125 11.82 -0.69 1.96
N GLU A 126 13.14 -0.53 1.86
CA GLU A 126 14.08 -1.63 1.67
C GLU A 126 15.31 -1.37 2.52
N ARG A 127 15.73 -2.38 3.28
CA ARG A 127 16.95 -2.29 4.08
C ARG A 127 18.13 -2.53 3.15
N ASN A 128 18.83 -1.44 2.80
CA ASN A 128 20.10 -1.52 2.09
C ASN A 128 21.14 -2.13 3.04
N CYS A 129 21.75 -3.24 2.62
CA CYS A 129 22.89 -3.86 3.27
C CYS A 129 24.17 -3.04 2.98
#